data_AF-A0A929S6W3-F1
#
_entry.id   AF-A0A929S6W3-F1
#
_cell.length_a   1.000
_cell.length_b   1.000
_cell.length_c   1.000
_cell.angle_alpha   90.00
_cell.angle_beta   90.00
_cell.angle_gamma   90.00
#
_symmetry.space_group_name_H-M   'P 1'
#
loop_
_entity.id
_entity.type
_entity.pdbx_description
1 polymer ?
#
loop_
_entity_poly.entity_id
_entity_poly.type
_entity_poly.pdbx_seq_one_letter_code
_entity_poly.pdbx_strand_id
1 'polypeptide(L)'
;MDVNQTTNFESFYSNKYKEIVKEYYDLVKPKKIRVIIFVILLGVLLGIMPTIFFNILKQLLGNYYTMSITLYYIVMIVITLYSIKKSLKLIMVEVNEYIIRDIIAFISNNNVENIMFEPKQRLAKEAFEKMDLFNLNIVKYNGSNYIKALYNKNTMVFSDMETYVIDTMETKEEVYINGKKYIRTTRKKKKRYIFKGIYIGATLNKRNTNHIYLIPNNLNDTVLQSKIMSYIKYHGVPANLENLEFSKKYKVFCDDEVQARYILSLGLMERINKLDELYKGKKYIVFKEGKRFAICIEGVSIENIKNSKMPLFRNEKIEYKYLCNIFNQLMNLFNIYYILDLGNELYTKYMNKPVSNTIDKISNNNSKINNKIPAQAIIQDNVKKVQKQGITNREKLYNSMQLPQNIGQLQQEEINNVITQTLKKINMVLNNIDVEQSNYILTRRQERTKENAISRMGNEDYLNSYYEIMGFVENYGDSHNGKVYEVEKQEIKRLIILLYQKLNPKVDEKPKIVEDKKQVSKEEFLGNWNNNRK
;
A
#
# COMPACT_ATOMS: atom_id res chain seq x y z
N MET A 1 -14.97 -15.64 4.04
CA MET A 1 -13.65 -15.84 3.39
C MET A 1 -13.79 -17.02 2.43
N ASP A 2 -13.35 -16.90 1.18
CA ASP A 2 -13.35 -18.04 0.26
C ASP A 2 -12.19 -18.97 0.63
N VAL A 3 -12.50 -20.22 0.96
CA VAL A 3 -11.52 -21.24 1.39
C VAL A 3 -10.42 -21.40 0.33
N ASN A 4 -10.77 -21.19 -0.95
CA ASN A 4 -9.84 -21.26 -2.06
C ASN A 4 -8.73 -20.19 -2.01
N GLN A 5 -9.02 -18.97 -1.50
CA GLN A 5 -8.03 -17.89 -1.47
C GLN A 5 -6.97 -18.09 -0.36
N THR A 6 -7.38 -18.60 0.79
CA THR A 6 -6.44 -18.97 1.87
C THR A 6 -5.55 -20.13 1.46
N THR A 7 -6.12 -21.16 0.81
CA THR A 7 -5.35 -22.30 0.29
C THR A 7 -4.36 -21.87 -0.80
N ASN A 8 -4.74 -20.90 -1.64
CA ASN A 8 -3.84 -20.35 -2.65
C ASN A 8 -2.65 -19.58 -2.04
N PHE A 9 -2.86 -18.81 -0.96
CA PHE A 9 -1.76 -18.11 -0.29
C PHE A 9 -0.83 -19.09 0.45
N GLU A 10 -1.36 -20.13 1.07
CA GLU A 10 -0.55 -21.18 1.70
C GLU A 10 0.35 -21.92 0.70
N SER A 11 -0.21 -22.24 -0.48
CA SER A 11 0.54 -22.81 -1.61
C SER A 11 1.62 -21.85 -2.13
N PHE A 12 1.27 -20.57 -2.32
CA PHE A 12 2.23 -19.52 -2.70
C PHE A 12 3.38 -19.40 -1.69
N TYR A 13 3.06 -19.41 -0.40
CA TYR A 13 4.06 -19.36 0.66
C TYR A 13 4.99 -20.57 0.60
N SER A 14 4.41 -21.77 0.61
CA SER A 14 5.16 -23.02 0.74
C SER A 14 6.02 -23.33 -0.47
N ASN A 15 5.55 -23.03 -1.68
CA ASN A 15 6.21 -23.45 -2.93
C ASN A 15 7.23 -22.43 -3.46
N LYS A 16 7.01 -21.13 -3.24
CA LYS A 16 7.80 -20.07 -3.89
C LYS A 16 8.28 -19.00 -2.91
N TYR A 17 7.40 -18.53 -2.04
CA TYR A 17 7.66 -17.32 -1.28
C TYR A 17 8.58 -17.54 -0.07
N LYS A 18 8.57 -18.74 0.51
CA LYS A 18 9.42 -19.10 1.66
C LYS A 18 10.91 -18.84 1.41
N GLU A 19 11.42 -19.19 0.23
CA GLU A 19 12.83 -18.93 -0.11
C GLU A 19 13.08 -17.44 -0.39
N ILE A 20 12.15 -16.73 -1.01
CA ILE A 20 12.27 -15.27 -1.21
C ILE A 20 12.35 -14.53 0.13
N VAL A 21 11.51 -14.89 1.11
CA VAL A 21 11.55 -14.28 2.44
C VAL A 21 12.89 -14.57 3.13
N LYS A 22 13.43 -15.79 2.97
CA LYS A 22 14.77 -16.14 3.47
C LYS A 22 15.85 -15.22 2.88
N GLU A 23 15.83 -14.99 1.57
CA GLU A 23 16.77 -14.07 0.90
C GLU A 23 16.71 -12.67 1.52
N TYR A 24 15.52 -12.15 1.84
CA TYR A 24 15.40 -10.86 2.52
C TYR A 24 16.05 -10.85 3.90
N TYR A 25 15.91 -11.93 4.69
CA TYR A 25 16.60 -12.05 5.97
C TYR A 25 18.12 -12.10 5.80
N ASP A 26 18.61 -12.82 4.80
CA ASP A 26 20.03 -12.97 4.54
C ASP A 26 20.67 -11.66 4.06
N LEU A 27 19.96 -10.89 3.22
CA LEU A 27 20.39 -9.55 2.78
C LEU A 27 20.56 -8.56 3.94
N VAL A 28 19.70 -8.62 4.97
CA VAL A 28 19.78 -7.70 6.12
C VAL A 28 20.60 -8.24 7.30
N LYS A 29 20.94 -9.53 7.31
CA LYS A 29 21.77 -10.16 8.35
C LYS A 29 23.09 -9.43 8.60
N PRO A 30 23.92 -9.07 7.59
CA PRO A 30 25.17 -8.34 7.84
C PRO A 30 24.91 -6.92 8.37
N LYS A 31 23.85 -6.25 7.90
CA LYS A 31 23.43 -4.93 8.42
C LYS A 31 23.10 -5.02 9.92
N LYS A 32 22.33 -6.04 10.34
CA LYS A 32 21.98 -6.27 11.76
C LYS A 32 23.22 -6.48 12.62
N ILE A 33 24.13 -7.36 12.19
CA ILE A 33 25.37 -7.67 12.93
C ILE A 33 26.20 -6.41 13.10
N ARG A 34 26.39 -5.63 12.03
CA ARG A 34 27.15 -4.37 12.08
C ARG A 34 26.56 -3.37 13.07
N VAL A 35 25.23 -3.21 13.07
CA VAL A 35 24.54 -2.31 14.00
C VAL A 35 24.69 -2.77 15.45
N ILE A 36 24.56 -4.08 15.72
CA ILE A 36 24.74 -4.63 17.06
C ILE A 36 26.18 -4.38 17.54
N ILE A 37 27.18 -4.72 16.73
CA ILE A 37 28.60 -4.50 17.05
C ILE A 37 28.87 -3.02 17.33
N PHE A 38 28.41 -2.13 16.46
CA PHE A 38 28.62 -0.69 16.61
C PHE A 38 28.01 -0.15 17.91
N VAL A 39 26.77 -0.53 18.24
CA VAL A 39 26.10 -0.07 19.46
C VAL A 39 26.75 -0.65 20.71
N ILE A 40 27.20 -1.91 20.68
CA ILE A 40 27.95 -2.52 21.78
C ILE A 40 29.30 -1.81 21.98
N LEU A 41 30.06 -1.58 20.91
CA LEU A 41 31.35 -0.86 20.98
C LEU A 41 31.18 0.55 21.58
N LEU A 42 30.15 1.28 21.15
CA LEU A 42 29.82 2.59 21.72
C LEU A 42 29.47 2.48 23.21
N GLY A 43 28.68 1.47 23.60
CA GLY A 43 28.34 1.20 25.00
C GLY A 43 29.56 0.88 25.86
N VAL A 44 30.50 0.07 25.35
CA VAL A 44 31.76 -0.26 26.03
C VAL A 44 32.63 0.99 26.19
N LEU A 45 32.78 1.79 25.14
CA LEU A 45 33.56 3.04 25.19
C LEU A 45 33.02 4.02 26.24
N LEU A 46 31.70 4.18 26.32
CA LEU A 46 31.05 4.98 27.37
C LEU A 46 31.18 4.32 28.76
N GLY A 47 31.19 2.99 28.83
CA GLY A 47 31.39 2.23 30.07
C GLY A 47 32.79 2.36 30.69
N ILE A 48 33.80 2.69 29.88
CA ILE A 48 35.18 2.93 30.35
C ILE A 48 35.37 4.35 30.88
N MET A 49 34.47 5.30 30.59
CA MET A 49 34.61 6.69 31.07
C MET A 49 34.73 6.82 32.59
N PRO A 50 33.91 6.14 33.43
CA PRO A 50 34.04 6.23 34.88
C PRO A 50 35.39 5.72 35.42
N THR A 51 36.04 4.76 34.75
CA THR A 51 37.35 4.25 35.19
C THR A 51 38.47 5.22 34.84
N ILE A 52 38.40 5.88 33.69
CA ILE A 52 39.35 6.95 33.30
C ILE A 52 39.28 8.13 34.28
N PHE A 53 38.07 8.51 34.69
CA PHE A 53 37.84 9.64 35.59
C PHE A 53 37.72 9.25 37.08
N PHE A 54 38.22 8.06 37.46
CA PHE A 54 38.06 7.49 38.80
C PHE A 54 38.40 8.47 39.93
N ASN A 55 39.59 9.08 39.87
CA ASN A 55 40.07 9.99 40.91
C ASN A 55 39.17 11.22 41.08
N ILE A 56 38.74 11.80 39.96
CA ILE A 56 37.90 13.00 39.93
C ILE A 56 36.49 12.67 40.46
N LEU A 57 35.87 11.58 40.00
CA LEU A 57 34.55 11.19 40.47
C LEU A 57 34.55 10.79 41.96
N LYS A 58 35.60 10.10 42.43
CA LYS A 58 35.70 9.70 43.84
C LYS A 58 35.84 10.91 44.76
N GLN A 59 36.60 11.94 44.33
CA GLN A 59 36.72 13.20 45.05
C GLN A 59 35.38 13.96 45.12
N LEU A 60 34.62 13.98 44.02
CA LEU A 60 33.34 14.70 43.93
C LEU A 60 32.20 14.00 44.71
N LEU A 61 32.10 12.67 44.62
CA LEU A 61 30.94 11.91 45.13
C LEU A 61 31.15 11.33 46.52
N GLY A 62 32.40 11.23 47.00
CA GLY A 62 32.74 10.69 48.32
C GLY A 62 32.11 9.32 48.57
N ASN A 63 31.35 9.20 49.66
CA ASN A 63 30.70 7.94 50.08
C ASN A 63 29.63 7.42 49.10
N TYR A 64 29.10 8.28 48.22
CA TYR A 64 28.08 7.92 47.24
C TYR A 64 28.66 7.39 45.92
N TYR A 65 29.99 7.35 45.78
CA TYR A 65 30.69 6.96 44.54
C TYR A 65 30.27 5.58 44.03
N THR A 66 30.28 4.57 44.90
CA THR A 66 29.97 3.17 44.53
C THR A 66 28.53 3.02 44.06
N MET A 67 27.57 3.60 44.79
CA MET A 67 26.15 3.58 44.43
C MET A 67 25.87 4.33 43.12
N SER A 68 26.54 5.46 42.90
CA SER A 68 26.33 6.28 41.68
C SER A 68 26.83 5.55 40.43
N ILE A 69 27.95 4.82 40.55
CA ILE A 69 28.53 4.07 39.43
C ILE A 69 27.75 2.81 39.10
N THR A 70 27.27 2.08 40.12
CA THR A 70 26.40 0.92 39.86
C THR A 70 25.13 1.36 39.14
N LEU A 71 24.51 2.47 39.57
CA LEU A 71 23.36 3.06 38.90
C LEU A 71 23.70 3.49 37.45
N TYR A 72 24.86 4.12 37.23
CA TYR A 72 25.33 4.48 35.89
C TYR A 72 25.41 3.26 34.97
N TYR A 73 26.06 2.17 35.40
CA TYR A 73 26.18 0.98 34.57
C TYR A 73 24.82 0.32 34.26
N ILE A 74 23.90 0.29 35.23
CA ILE A 74 22.53 -0.20 35.01
C ILE A 74 21.83 0.64 33.94
N VAL A 75 21.87 1.98 34.06
CA VAL A 75 21.26 2.90 33.08
C VAL A 75 21.89 2.72 31.70
N MET A 76 23.22 2.58 31.62
CA MET A 76 23.94 2.36 30.37
C MET A 76 23.57 1.04 29.68
N ILE A 77 23.42 -0.04 30.44
CA ILE A 77 22.96 -1.33 29.91
C ILE A 77 21.54 -1.18 29.33
N VAL A 78 20.62 -0.53 30.06
CA VAL A 78 19.25 -0.31 29.61
C VAL A 78 19.20 0.53 28.33
N ILE A 79 19.95 1.62 28.26
CA ILE A 79 20.03 2.48 27.07
C ILE A 79 20.60 1.72 25.87
N THR A 80 21.64 0.90 26.08
CA THR A 80 22.27 0.10 25.03
C THR A 80 21.29 -0.93 24.47
N LEU A 81 20.61 -1.68 25.33
CA LEU A 81 19.60 -2.67 24.93
C LEU A 81 18.42 -2.01 24.20
N TYR A 82 17.94 -0.86 24.69
CA TYR A 82 16.88 -0.10 24.03
C TYR A 82 17.31 0.37 22.62
N SER A 83 18.55 0.84 22.49
CA SER A 83 19.11 1.33 21.22
C SER A 83 19.27 0.20 20.20
N ILE A 84 19.77 -0.96 20.61
CA ILE A 84 19.83 -2.17 19.76
C ILE A 84 18.43 -2.53 19.27
N LYS A 85 17.46 -2.63 20.18
CA LYS A 85 16.07 -2.98 19.84
C LYS A 85 15.46 -1.98 18.85
N LYS A 86 15.68 -0.68 19.05
CA LYS A 86 15.18 0.38 18.16
C LYS A 86 15.79 0.29 16.77
N SER A 87 17.10 0.14 16.67
CA SER A 87 17.80 0.07 15.37
C SER A 87 17.45 -1.20 14.60
N LEU A 88 17.35 -2.34 15.27
CA LEU A 88 16.90 -3.58 14.64
C LEU A 88 15.45 -3.48 14.15
N LYS A 89 14.56 -2.80 14.88
CA LYS A 89 13.20 -2.54 14.44
C LYS A 89 13.16 -1.78 13.11
N LEU A 90 14.00 -0.75 12.94
CA LEU A 90 14.07 0.03 11.69
C LEU A 90 14.48 -0.83 10.49
N ILE A 91 15.44 -1.74 10.68
CA ILE A 91 15.85 -2.70 9.63
C ILE A 91 14.68 -3.65 9.28
N MET A 92 13.88 -4.06 10.26
CA MET A 92 12.69 -4.89 10.01
C MET A 92 11.58 -4.17 9.26
N VAL A 93 11.46 -2.85 9.40
CA VAL A 93 10.54 -2.07 8.57
C VAL A 93 10.95 -2.13 7.10
N GLU A 94 12.24 -2.09 6.77
CA GLU A 94 12.74 -2.26 5.38
C GLU A 94 12.35 -3.62 4.80
N VAL A 95 12.52 -4.71 5.56
CA VAL A 95 12.09 -6.05 5.13
C VAL A 95 10.59 -6.14 4.95
N ASN A 96 9.82 -5.56 5.87
CA ASN A 96 8.36 -5.53 5.78
C ASN A 96 7.88 -4.77 4.54
N GLU A 97 8.62 -3.75 4.05
CA GLU A 97 8.30 -3.08 2.79
C GLU A 97 8.44 -4.01 1.59
N TYR A 98 9.51 -4.80 1.50
CA TYR A 98 9.67 -5.81 0.44
C TYR A 98 8.54 -6.84 0.50
N ILE A 99 8.25 -7.33 1.70
CA ILE A 99 7.20 -8.33 1.89
C ILE A 99 5.83 -7.84 1.45
N ILE A 100 5.47 -6.61 1.85
CA ILE A 100 4.18 -6.02 1.45
C ILE A 100 4.12 -5.84 -0.07
N ARG A 101 5.23 -5.49 -0.74
CA ARG A 101 5.26 -5.41 -2.20
C ARG A 101 4.93 -6.75 -2.85
N ASP A 102 5.53 -7.84 -2.37
CA ASP A 102 5.27 -9.16 -2.98
C ASP A 102 3.87 -9.66 -2.68
N ILE A 103 3.36 -9.42 -1.46
CA ILE A 103 1.99 -9.79 -1.11
C ILE A 103 0.99 -8.98 -1.96
N ILE A 104 1.24 -7.68 -2.18
CA ILE A 104 0.43 -6.86 -3.09
C ILE A 104 0.52 -7.40 -4.52
N ALA A 105 1.71 -7.77 -4.99
CA ALA A 105 1.88 -8.38 -6.32
C ALA A 105 1.13 -9.71 -6.45
N PHE A 106 1.18 -10.55 -5.41
CA PHE A 106 0.40 -11.79 -5.34
C PHE A 106 -1.10 -11.51 -5.39
N ILE A 107 -1.60 -10.53 -4.63
CA ILE A 107 -3.01 -10.12 -4.69
C ILE A 107 -3.37 -9.62 -6.09
N SER A 108 -2.47 -8.85 -6.72
CA SER A 108 -2.69 -8.29 -8.05
C SER A 108 -2.86 -9.38 -9.11
N ASN A 109 -2.03 -10.43 -9.04
CA ASN A 109 -2.08 -11.54 -9.97
C ASN A 109 -3.33 -12.43 -9.83
N ASN A 110 -4.00 -12.41 -8.67
CA ASN A 110 -5.11 -13.32 -8.39
C ASN A 110 -6.50 -12.67 -8.50
N ASN A 111 -6.64 -11.35 -8.26
CA ASN A 111 -7.96 -10.72 -8.21
C ASN A 111 -8.02 -9.26 -8.70
N VAL A 112 -6.91 -8.51 -8.68
CA VAL A 112 -6.91 -7.05 -8.88
C VAL A 112 -5.85 -6.63 -9.89
N GLU A 113 -6.26 -6.25 -11.10
CA GLU A 113 -5.30 -5.90 -12.15
C GLU A 113 -4.50 -4.63 -11.82
N ASN A 114 -3.19 -4.65 -12.07
CA ASN A 114 -2.32 -3.47 -12.06
C ASN A 114 -2.33 -2.67 -10.75
N ILE A 115 -1.96 -3.31 -9.63
CA ILE A 115 -1.68 -2.57 -8.39
C ILE A 115 -0.29 -1.96 -8.42
N MET A 116 -0.22 -0.64 -8.32
CA MET A 116 0.99 0.15 -8.10
C MET A 116 1.11 0.49 -6.61
N PHE A 117 2.25 0.16 -6.00
CA PHE A 117 2.54 0.47 -4.59
C PHE A 117 3.82 1.30 -4.42
N GLU A 118 3.66 2.45 -3.80
CA GLU A 118 4.70 3.45 -3.56
C GLU A 118 4.78 3.80 -2.06
N PRO A 119 5.57 3.06 -1.25
CA PRO A 119 5.58 3.18 0.21
C PRO A 119 6.00 4.56 0.71
N LYS A 120 6.86 5.25 -0.04
CA LYS A 120 7.40 6.57 0.31
C LYS A 120 6.55 7.73 -0.21
N GLN A 121 5.62 7.45 -1.12
CA GLN A 121 4.72 8.45 -1.69
C GLN A 121 3.42 8.51 -0.88
N ARG A 122 2.64 9.55 -1.12
CA ARG A 122 1.36 9.82 -0.46
C ARG A 122 0.39 10.42 -1.46
N LEU A 123 -0.90 10.40 -1.13
CA LEU A 123 -1.91 11.13 -1.89
C LEU A 123 -1.55 12.62 -2.00
N ALA A 124 -1.73 13.20 -3.18
CA ALA A 124 -1.56 14.64 -3.41
C ALA A 124 -2.54 15.45 -2.53
N LYS A 125 -2.06 16.57 -1.97
CA LYS A 125 -2.86 17.39 -1.05
C LYS A 125 -4.13 17.93 -1.72
N GLU A 126 -4.00 18.32 -2.98
CA GLU A 126 -5.07 18.85 -3.82
C GLU A 126 -6.14 17.78 -4.09
N ALA A 127 -5.76 16.50 -4.18
CA ALA A 127 -6.70 15.40 -4.36
C ALA A 127 -7.57 15.18 -3.10
N PHE A 128 -6.96 15.35 -1.93
CA PHE A 128 -7.66 15.31 -0.65
C PHE A 128 -8.57 16.52 -0.45
N GLU A 129 -8.06 17.73 -0.72
CA GLU A 129 -8.82 18.97 -0.60
C GLU A 129 -10.03 19.00 -1.54
N LYS A 130 -9.91 18.48 -2.77
CA LYS A 130 -11.04 18.36 -3.72
C LYS A 130 -12.20 17.49 -3.23
N MET A 131 -12.00 16.64 -2.23
CA MET A 131 -13.08 15.85 -1.65
C MET A 131 -13.92 16.66 -0.66
N ASP A 132 -13.44 17.84 -0.21
CA ASP A 132 -14.14 18.73 0.71
C ASP A 132 -14.67 18.00 1.97
N LEU A 133 -13.98 16.94 2.42
CA LEU A 133 -14.47 16.11 3.53
C LEU A 133 -14.40 16.86 4.88
N PHE A 134 -13.37 17.69 5.01
CA PHE A 134 -13.08 18.48 6.18
C PHE A 134 -12.65 19.87 5.72
N ASN A 135 -13.56 20.84 5.62
CA ASN A 135 -13.18 22.22 5.32
C ASN A 135 -12.53 22.88 6.54
N LEU A 136 -11.26 22.56 6.73
CA LEU A 136 -10.44 23.07 7.79
C LEU A 136 -9.16 23.58 7.15
N ASN A 137 -8.66 24.73 7.62
CA ASN A 137 -7.35 25.23 7.24
C ASN A 137 -6.27 24.28 7.77
N ILE A 138 -5.97 23.22 7.01
CA ILE A 138 -5.03 22.18 7.39
C ILE A 138 -3.65 22.82 7.52
N VAL A 139 -3.12 22.85 8.75
CA VAL A 139 -1.80 23.42 9.03
C VAL A 139 -0.69 22.51 8.51
N LYS A 140 -0.89 21.19 8.64
CA LYS A 140 0.07 20.21 8.12
C LYS A 140 -0.64 19.00 7.55
N TYR A 141 -0.27 18.68 6.32
CA TYR A 141 -0.68 17.51 5.58
C TYR A 141 0.51 16.55 5.55
N ASN A 142 0.37 15.35 6.11
CA ASN A 142 1.38 14.28 6.16
C ASN A 142 0.77 12.97 5.65
N GLY A 143 1.59 12.06 5.13
CA GLY A 143 1.14 10.75 4.66
C GLY A 143 2.26 9.87 4.12
N SER A 144 1.92 8.61 3.81
CA SER A 144 2.80 7.59 3.22
C SER A 144 1.97 6.47 2.58
N ASN A 145 2.64 5.44 2.05
CA ASN A 145 2.02 4.21 1.57
C ASN A 145 0.91 4.43 0.52
N TYR A 146 1.26 5.15 -0.54
CA TYR A 146 0.37 5.35 -1.68
C TYR A 146 0.20 4.06 -2.48
N ILE A 147 -1.04 3.62 -2.67
CA ILE A 147 -1.40 2.49 -3.52
C ILE A 147 -2.40 2.98 -4.56
N LYS A 148 -2.18 2.65 -5.83
CA LYS A 148 -3.14 2.83 -6.91
C LYS A 148 -3.48 1.47 -7.50
N ALA A 149 -4.74 1.11 -7.48
CA ALA A 149 -5.24 -0.13 -8.05
C ALA A 149 -6.25 0.18 -9.15
N LEU A 150 -6.18 -0.56 -10.26
CA LEU A 150 -7.21 -0.53 -11.28
C LEU A 150 -8.16 -1.72 -11.04
N TYR A 151 -9.45 -1.44 -10.94
CA TYR A 151 -10.43 -2.50 -10.79
C TYR A 151 -11.67 -2.18 -11.60
N ASN A 152 -12.04 -3.08 -12.51
CA ASN A 152 -13.21 -2.93 -13.38
C ASN A 152 -13.28 -1.54 -14.07
N LYS A 153 -12.17 -1.10 -14.68
CA LYS A 153 -11.98 0.23 -15.32
C LYS A 153 -12.02 1.44 -14.38
N ASN A 154 -12.30 1.26 -13.10
CA ASN A 154 -12.22 2.30 -12.09
C ASN A 154 -10.84 2.34 -11.45
N THR A 155 -10.42 3.54 -11.07
CA THR A 155 -9.19 3.72 -10.29
C THR A 155 -9.56 3.82 -8.82
N MET A 156 -8.88 3.03 -8.00
CA MET A 156 -8.92 3.14 -6.54
C MET A 156 -7.55 3.52 -6.02
N VAL A 157 -7.54 4.40 -5.04
CA VAL A 157 -6.33 4.94 -4.44
C VAL A 157 -6.42 4.79 -2.94
N PHE A 158 -5.34 4.34 -2.32
CA PHE A 158 -5.17 4.25 -0.88
C PHE A 158 -3.96 5.08 -0.46
N SER A 159 -4.02 5.73 0.68
CA SER A 159 -2.87 6.42 1.26
C SER A 159 -3.05 6.52 2.76
N ASP A 160 -1.97 6.28 3.52
CA ASP A 160 -1.93 6.70 4.91
C ASP A 160 -1.85 8.21 4.99
N MET A 161 -2.61 8.77 5.93
CA MET A 161 -2.89 10.19 6.01
C MET A 161 -2.96 10.65 7.46
N GLU A 162 -2.29 11.76 7.75
CA GLU A 162 -2.35 12.44 9.04
C GLU A 162 -2.47 13.94 8.80
N THR A 163 -3.61 14.52 9.20
CA THR A 163 -3.91 15.94 9.09
C THR A 163 -4.29 16.51 10.44
N TYR A 164 -3.79 17.70 10.76
CA TYR A 164 -4.12 18.39 12.01
C TYR A 164 -4.19 19.89 11.82
N VAL A 165 -4.95 20.53 12.71
CA VAL A 165 -4.97 21.98 12.91
C VAL A 165 -4.26 22.34 14.20
N ILE A 166 -3.76 23.58 14.25
CA ILE A 166 -3.30 24.19 15.49
C ILE A 166 -4.47 25.00 16.04
N ASP A 167 -4.97 24.57 17.18
CA ASP A 167 -6.02 25.25 17.92
C ASP A 167 -5.38 26.11 19.02
N THR A 168 -5.93 27.29 19.30
CA THR A 168 -5.46 28.12 20.41
C THR A 168 -6.47 28.03 21.53
N MET A 169 -6.10 27.34 22.61
CA MET A 169 -6.92 27.28 23.80
C MET A 169 -6.63 28.50 24.67
N GLU A 170 -7.67 29.26 24.98
CA GLU A 170 -7.62 30.34 25.96
C GLU A 170 -8.18 29.82 27.28
N THR A 171 -7.35 29.78 28.33
CA THR A 171 -7.81 29.52 29.69
C THR A 171 -7.84 30.83 30.47
N LYS A 172 -9.01 31.16 31.01
CA LYS A 172 -9.20 32.32 31.89
C LYS A 172 -9.20 31.81 33.33
N GLU A 173 -8.21 32.24 34.09
CA GLU A 173 -8.07 31.91 35.51
C GLU A 173 -8.31 33.17 36.33
N GLU A 174 -9.12 33.03 37.38
CA GLU A 174 -9.31 34.12 38.36
C GLU A 174 -8.14 34.09 39.34
N VAL A 175 -7.42 35.20 39.43
CA VAL A 175 -6.27 35.35 40.32
C VAL A 175 -6.54 36.53 41.24
N TYR A 176 -6.43 36.31 42.54
CA TYR A 176 -6.57 37.37 43.54
C TYR A 176 -5.19 37.88 43.95
N ILE A 177 -4.92 39.15 43.70
CA ILE A 177 -3.68 39.82 44.12
C ILE A 177 -4.10 40.95 45.06
N ASN A 178 -3.66 40.90 46.31
CA ASN A 178 -4.00 41.88 47.36
C ASN A 178 -5.51 42.09 47.53
N GLY A 179 -6.30 41.01 47.53
CA GLY A 179 -7.76 41.06 47.68
C GLY A 179 -8.54 41.55 46.45
N LYS A 180 -7.87 42.00 45.39
CA LYS A 180 -8.50 42.39 44.12
C LYS A 180 -8.50 41.23 43.13
N LYS A 181 -9.62 41.03 42.45
CA LYS A 181 -9.84 40.00 41.43
C LYS A 181 -9.26 40.42 40.08
N TYR A 182 -8.40 39.58 39.50
CA TYR A 182 -7.85 39.73 38.16
C TYR A 182 -8.19 38.50 37.32
N ILE A 183 -8.38 38.69 36.02
CA ILE A 183 -8.55 37.59 35.06
C ILE A 183 -7.23 37.40 34.31
N ARG A 184 -6.53 36.32 34.61
CA ARG A 184 -5.35 35.90 33.87
C ARG A 184 -5.80 35.08 32.67
N THR A 185 -5.49 35.55 31.46
CA THR A 185 -5.73 34.77 30.25
C THR A 185 -4.44 34.11 29.80
N THR A 186 -4.40 32.78 29.77
CA THR A 186 -3.27 32.00 29.24
C THR A 186 -3.66 31.40 27.90
N ARG A 187 -2.80 31.57 26.88
CA ARG A 187 -2.99 31.02 25.54
C ARG A 187 -2.04 29.85 25.32
N LYS A 188 -2.56 28.66 25.03
CA LYS A 188 -1.77 27.48 24.67
C LYS A 188 -2.15 26.97 23.28
N LYS A 189 -1.14 26.80 22.42
CA LYS A 189 -1.31 26.14 21.12
C LYS A 189 -1.40 24.64 21.32
N LYS A 190 -2.46 24.01 20.84
CA LYS A 190 -2.67 22.56 20.90
C LYS A 190 -2.86 22.00 19.49
N LYS A 191 -2.15 20.90 19.18
CA LYS A 191 -2.42 20.14 17.96
C LYS A 191 -3.73 19.38 18.14
N ARG A 192 -4.66 19.57 17.21
CA ARG A 192 -5.91 18.82 17.12
C ARG A 192 -5.93 18.07 15.79
N TYR A 193 -5.86 16.74 15.86
CA TYR A 193 -5.94 15.90 14.67
C TYR A 193 -7.33 15.99 14.07
N ILE A 194 -7.39 16.26 12.77
CA ILE A 194 -8.62 16.22 11.97
C ILE A 194 -8.85 14.77 11.57
N PHE A 195 -7.82 14.15 11.03
CA PHE A 195 -7.86 12.79 10.54
C PHE A 195 -6.49 12.13 10.73
N LYS A 196 -6.51 10.89 11.20
CA LYS A 196 -5.32 10.03 11.26
C LYS A 196 -5.73 8.60 10.97
N GLY A 197 -5.37 8.13 9.79
CA GLY A 197 -5.73 6.79 9.33
C GLY A 197 -5.53 6.64 7.83
N ILE A 198 -6.36 5.83 7.21
CA ILE A 198 -6.27 5.53 5.78
C ILE A 198 -7.32 6.28 4.98
N TYR A 199 -6.86 7.00 3.97
CA TYR A 199 -7.70 7.57 2.94
C TYR A 199 -7.88 6.57 1.81
N ILE A 200 -9.10 6.48 1.31
CA ILE A 200 -9.50 5.66 0.18
C ILE A 200 -10.23 6.57 -0.79
N GLY A 201 -9.72 6.73 -2.01
CA GLY A 201 -10.39 7.46 -3.08
C GLY A 201 -10.75 6.51 -4.21
N ALA A 202 -11.93 6.63 -4.80
CA ALA A 202 -12.32 5.81 -5.95
C ALA A 202 -13.10 6.61 -6.99
N THR A 203 -13.14 6.08 -8.20
CA THR A 203 -14.07 6.50 -9.23
C THR A 203 -15.30 5.60 -9.27
N LEU A 204 -16.50 6.18 -9.25
CA LEU A 204 -17.77 5.48 -9.39
C LEU A 204 -18.08 5.19 -10.86
N ASN A 205 -18.85 4.13 -11.10
CA ASN A 205 -19.35 3.80 -12.44
C ASN A 205 -20.29 4.89 -12.97
N LYS A 206 -21.20 5.37 -12.12
CA LYS A 206 -22.21 6.38 -12.44
C LYS A 206 -21.75 7.78 -12.02
N ARG A 207 -22.12 8.80 -12.81
CA ARG A 207 -21.94 10.20 -12.43
C ARG A 207 -23.01 10.54 -11.37
N ASN A 208 -22.57 11.14 -10.28
CA ASN A 208 -23.37 11.80 -9.28
C ASN A 208 -23.46 13.29 -9.66
N THR A 209 -24.61 13.93 -9.49
CA THR A 209 -24.74 15.37 -9.77
C THR A 209 -24.57 16.21 -8.52
N ASN A 210 -24.72 15.62 -7.32
CA ASN A 210 -24.75 16.36 -6.08
C ASN A 210 -23.66 15.89 -5.12
N HIS A 211 -23.55 16.55 -3.98
CA HIS A 211 -22.67 16.13 -2.89
C HIS A 211 -23.47 15.38 -1.83
N ILE A 212 -22.93 14.25 -1.35
CA ILE A 212 -23.49 13.49 -0.25
C ILE A 212 -22.37 13.20 0.75
N TYR A 213 -22.55 13.65 1.98
CA TYR A 213 -21.62 13.50 3.08
C TYR A 213 -22.21 12.60 4.16
N LEU A 214 -21.47 11.58 4.58
CA LEU A 214 -21.84 10.69 5.67
C LEU A 214 -20.87 10.91 6.81
N ILE A 215 -21.40 11.41 7.91
CA ILE A 215 -20.63 11.81 9.09
C ILE A 215 -21.03 10.93 10.27
N PRO A 216 -20.07 10.34 11.00
CA PRO A 216 -20.39 9.43 12.09
C PRO A 216 -21.07 10.16 13.25
N ASN A 217 -22.12 9.58 13.82
CA ASN A 217 -22.89 10.18 14.92
C ASN A 217 -22.11 10.25 16.23
N ASN A 218 -21.14 9.35 16.44
CA ASN A 218 -20.32 9.23 17.65
C ASN A 218 -19.08 10.15 17.64
N LEU A 219 -19.21 11.37 17.12
CA LEU A 219 -18.15 12.37 17.15
C LEU A 219 -17.99 12.97 18.56
N ASN A 220 -17.11 12.36 19.36
CA ASN A 220 -16.82 12.83 20.73
C ASN A 220 -16.15 14.21 20.82
N ASP A 221 -15.54 14.73 19.74
CA ASP A 221 -14.91 16.05 19.72
C ASP A 221 -15.91 17.09 19.22
N THR A 222 -16.56 17.79 20.16
CA THR A 222 -17.58 18.82 19.88
C THR A 222 -17.07 19.98 19.02
N VAL A 223 -15.78 20.31 19.07
CA VAL A 223 -15.19 21.42 18.29
C VAL A 223 -14.87 20.97 16.88
N LEU A 224 -14.35 19.74 16.70
CA LEU A 224 -14.14 19.20 15.37
C LEU A 224 -15.49 18.92 14.69
N GLN A 225 -16.44 18.35 15.45
CA GLN A 225 -17.81 18.14 15.02
C GLN A 225 -18.45 19.45 14.61
N SER A 226 -18.34 20.53 15.40
CA SER A 226 -18.96 21.81 15.07
C SER A 226 -18.41 22.41 13.78
N LYS A 227 -17.10 22.32 13.53
CA LYS A 227 -16.47 22.82 12.31
C LYS A 227 -16.81 21.99 11.07
N ILE A 228 -16.80 20.66 11.20
CA ILE A 228 -17.25 19.75 10.14
C ILE A 228 -18.73 20.01 9.83
N MET A 229 -19.55 20.12 10.86
CA MET A 229 -20.99 20.35 10.76
C MET A 229 -21.31 21.73 10.18
N SER A 230 -20.61 22.79 10.58
CA SER A 230 -20.84 24.15 10.05
C SER A 230 -20.54 24.21 8.57
N TYR A 231 -19.49 23.51 8.13
CA TYR A 231 -19.16 23.43 6.72
C TYR A 231 -20.18 22.62 5.92
N ILE A 232 -20.51 21.43 6.40
CA ILE A 232 -21.40 20.55 5.65
C ILE A 232 -22.82 21.11 5.61
N LYS A 233 -23.29 21.79 6.67
CA LYS A 233 -24.57 22.53 6.64
C LYS A 233 -24.58 23.67 5.62
N TYR A 234 -23.43 24.24 5.29
CA TYR A 234 -23.34 25.26 4.23
C TYR A 234 -23.47 24.64 2.83
N HIS A 235 -23.21 23.34 2.68
CA HIS A 235 -23.22 22.60 1.42
C HIS A 235 -24.21 21.42 1.41
N GLY A 236 -25.25 21.43 2.25
CA GLY A 236 -26.20 20.32 2.27
C GLY A 236 -27.19 20.37 3.43
N VAL A 237 -28.38 19.85 3.17
CA VAL A 237 -29.47 19.69 4.14
C VAL A 237 -29.38 18.27 4.73
N PRO A 238 -29.64 18.09 6.05
CA PRO A 238 -29.71 16.75 6.62
C PRO A 238 -30.82 15.93 5.96
N ALA A 239 -30.51 14.71 5.52
CA ALA A 239 -31.47 13.78 4.94
C ALA A 239 -31.77 12.63 5.90
N ASN A 240 -33.04 12.21 5.95
CA ASN A 240 -33.47 11.06 6.74
C ASN A 240 -33.65 9.85 5.80
N LEU A 241 -32.91 8.78 6.06
CA LEU A 241 -32.96 7.56 5.26
C LEU A 241 -33.70 6.43 5.99
N GLU A 242 -34.22 5.48 5.22
CA GLU A 242 -35.09 4.40 5.68
C GLU A 242 -34.40 3.34 6.56
N ASN A 243 -33.07 3.18 6.44
CA ASN A 243 -32.34 2.19 7.24
C ASN A 243 -32.02 2.74 8.64
N LEU A 244 -32.73 2.22 9.65
CA LEU A 244 -32.58 2.64 11.05
C LEU A 244 -31.18 2.33 11.62
N GLU A 245 -30.59 1.18 11.26
CA GLU A 245 -29.28 0.79 11.78
C GLU A 245 -28.18 1.72 11.23
N PHE A 246 -28.24 2.03 9.94
CA PHE A 246 -27.36 2.98 9.29
C PHE A 246 -27.53 4.39 9.88
N SER A 247 -28.77 4.85 10.04
CA SER A 247 -29.08 6.19 10.57
C SER A 247 -28.67 6.36 12.04
N LYS A 248 -28.57 5.28 12.81
CA LYS A 248 -27.96 5.31 14.15
C LYS A 248 -26.46 5.59 14.11
N LYS A 249 -25.77 5.13 13.07
CA LYS A 249 -24.31 5.25 12.94
C LYS A 249 -23.87 6.51 12.20
N TYR A 250 -24.63 6.95 11.20
CA TYR A 250 -24.29 8.09 10.33
C TYR A 250 -25.38 9.14 10.29
N LYS A 251 -24.95 10.40 10.19
CA LYS A 251 -25.75 11.53 9.75
C LYS A 251 -25.44 11.84 8.29
N VAL A 252 -26.48 11.93 7.47
CA VAL A 252 -26.36 12.19 6.03
C VAL A 252 -26.66 13.65 5.75
N PHE A 253 -25.82 14.28 4.94
CA PHE A 253 -26.05 15.62 4.40
C PHE A 253 -25.94 15.57 2.89
N CYS A 254 -26.85 16.22 2.21
CA CYS A 254 -26.86 16.25 0.76
C CYS A 254 -27.52 17.51 0.20
N ASP A 255 -27.24 17.82 -1.06
CA ASP A 255 -27.93 18.90 -1.76
C ASP A 255 -29.36 18.49 -2.18
N ASP A 256 -29.59 17.20 -2.44
CA ASP A 256 -30.89 16.63 -2.83
C ASP A 256 -31.12 15.28 -2.14
N GLU A 257 -32.17 15.22 -1.32
CA GLU A 257 -32.55 14.02 -0.58
C GLU A 257 -33.02 12.88 -1.50
N VAL A 258 -33.68 13.18 -2.62
CA VAL A 258 -34.20 12.17 -3.55
C VAL A 258 -33.02 11.44 -4.21
N GLN A 259 -32.02 12.19 -4.68
CA GLN A 259 -30.81 11.60 -5.22
C GLN A 259 -29.98 10.89 -4.15
N ALA A 260 -29.94 11.42 -2.92
CA ALA A 260 -29.26 10.75 -1.82
C ALA A 260 -29.84 9.36 -1.55
N ARG A 261 -31.17 9.19 -1.57
CA ARG A 261 -31.82 7.87 -1.45
C ARG A 261 -31.50 6.95 -2.62
N TYR A 262 -31.40 7.49 -3.84
CA TYR A 262 -31.01 6.69 -5.02
C TYR A 262 -29.58 6.15 -4.91
N ILE A 263 -28.63 7.00 -4.48
CA ILE A 263 -27.22 6.62 -4.34
C ILE A 263 -27.01 5.75 -3.11
N LEU A 264 -27.54 6.17 -1.96
CA LEU A 264 -27.55 5.43 -0.71
C LEU A 264 -28.74 4.48 -0.66
N SER A 265 -28.83 3.60 -1.66
CA SER A 265 -29.82 2.51 -1.65
C SER A 265 -29.68 1.65 -0.39
N LEU A 266 -30.76 0.97 0.00
CA LEU A 266 -30.76 0.07 1.16
C LEU A 266 -29.56 -0.89 1.18
N GLY A 267 -29.25 -1.50 0.04
CA GLY A 267 -28.11 -2.39 -0.10
C GLY A 267 -26.76 -1.71 0.10
N LEU A 268 -26.57 -0.46 -0.34
CA LEU A 268 -25.33 0.27 -0.07
C LEU A 268 -25.22 0.65 1.41
N MET A 269 -26.32 1.07 2.04
CA MET A 269 -26.34 1.38 3.48
C MET A 269 -25.94 0.16 4.32
N GLU A 270 -26.48 -1.02 4.02
CA GLU A 270 -26.09 -2.28 4.67
C GLU A 270 -24.62 -2.62 4.44
N ARG A 271 -24.12 -2.39 3.23
CA ARG A 271 -22.69 -2.60 2.92
C ARG A 271 -21.81 -1.64 3.70
N ILE A 272 -22.20 -0.37 3.85
CA ILE A 272 -21.49 0.59 4.70
C ILE A 272 -21.53 0.14 6.17
N ASN A 273 -22.65 -0.38 6.68
CA ASN A 273 -22.71 -0.95 8.03
C ASN A 273 -21.69 -2.09 8.24
N LYS A 274 -21.44 -2.91 7.22
CA LYS A 274 -20.40 -3.96 7.27
C LYS A 274 -18.98 -3.40 7.32
N LEU A 275 -18.72 -2.21 6.78
CA LEU A 275 -17.42 -1.54 6.98
C LEU A 275 -17.17 -1.24 8.47
N ASP A 276 -18.23 -0.99 9.24
CA ASP A 276 -18.10 -0.79 10.69
C ASP A 276 -17.73 -2.07 11.44
N GLU A 277 -18.14 -3.23 10.94
CA GLU A 277 -17.74 -4.53 11.50
C GLU A 277 -16.26 -4.82 11.22
N LEU A 278 -15.80 -4.51 9.99
CA LEU A 278 -14.42 -4.76 9.57
C LEU A 278 -13.41 -3.80 10.20
N TYR A 279 -13.79 -2.54 10.39
CA TYR A 279 -12.92 -1.51 10.92
C TYR A 279 -13.61 -0.80 12.08
N LYS A 280 -13.00 -0.78 13.27
CA LYS A 280 -13.64 -0.15 14.45
C LYS A 280 -13.55 1.38 14.48
N GLY A 281 -12.65 1.99 13.72
CA GLY A 281 -12.43 3.44 13.72
C GLY A 281 -13.55 4.22 13.06
N LYS A 282 -13.64 5.54 13.27
CA LYS A 282 -14.65 6.37 12.61
C LYS A 282 -14.44 6.38 11.09
N LYS A 283 -15.52 6.37 10.31
CA LYS A 283 -15.47 6.55 8.86
C LYS A 283 -16.18 7.84 8.48
N TYR A 284 -15.54 8.60 7.61
CA TYR A 284 -16.14 9.75 6.96
C TYR A 284 -16.21 9.42 5.48
N ILE A 285 -17.39 9.51 4.89
CA ILE A 285 -17.62 9.09 3.51
C ILE A 285 -18.19 10.28 2.74
N VAL A 286 -17.70 10.48 1.51
CA VAL A 286 -18.26 11.48 0.59
C VAL A 286 -18.44 10.91 -0.80
N PHE A 287 -19.60 11.22 -1.37
CA PHE A 287 -19.90 11.10 -2.79
C PHE A 287 -19.92 12.52 -3.33
N LYS A 288 -18.89 12.90 -4.09
CA LYS A 288 -18.77 14.23 -4.68
C LYS A 288 -19.42 14.21 -6.08
N GLU A 289 -19.71 15.40 -6.60
CA GLU A 289 -20.20 15.56 -7.97
C GLU A 289 -19.21 14.94 -8.98
N GLY A 290 -19.78 14.35 -10.03
CA GLY A 290 -19.10 13.52 -11.02
C GLY A 290 -18.97 12.09 -10.52
N LYS A 291 -17.84 11.45 -10.82
CA LYS A 291 -17.60 10.04 -10.46
C LYS A 291 -16.79 9.90 -9.18
N ARG A 292 -16.73 10.90 -8.30
CA ARG A 292 -15.72 10.93 -7.23
C ARG A 292 -16.29 10.45 -5.92
N PHE A 293 -15.53 9.60 -5.25
CA PHE A 293 -15.88 9.02 -3.98
C PHE A 293 -14.65 8.94 -3.08
N ALA A 294 -14.83 9.18 -1.78
CA ALA A 294 -13.77 8.95 -0.80
C ALA A 294 -14.29 8.43 0.55
N ILE A 295 -13.45 7.64 1.22
CA ILE A 295 -13.59 7.23 2.62
C ILE A 295 -12.32 7.61 3.37
N CYS A 296 -12.48 8.21 4.54
CA CYS A 296 -11.43 8.33 5.53
C CYS A 296 -11.75 7.41 6.72
N ILE A 297 -10.93 6.40 6.98
CA ILE A 297 -11.10 5.46 8.10
C ILE A 297 -10.03 5.74 9.16
N GLU A 298 -10.44 6.18 10.35
CA GLU A 298 -9.53 6.48 11.45
C GLU A 298 -8.90 5.21 12.05
N GLY A 299 -7.66 5.33 12.55
CA GLY A 299 -6.99 4.27 13.32
C GLY A 299 -6.49 3.08 12.49
N VAL A 300 -6.88 2.97 11.23
CA VAL A 300 -6.39 1.99 10.26
C VAL A 300 -5.24 2.61 9.47
N SER A 301 -4.13 1.90 9.29
CA SER A 301 -3.00 2.40 8.52
C SER A 301 -2.15 1.27 7.95
N ILE A 302 -1.67 1.40 6.71
CA ILE A 302 -0.72 0.48 6.08
C ILE A 302 0.63 0.54 6.83
N GLU A 303 0.99 1.69 7.37
CA GLU A 303 2.17 1.86 8.22
C GLU A 303 2.06 1.01 9.50
N ASN A 304 0.85 0.79 10.04
CA ASN A 304 0.67 -0.13 11.17
C ASN A 304 0.92 -1.59 10.76
N ILE A 305 0.56 -1.96 9.52
CA ILE A 305 0.84 -3.27 8.93
C ILE A 305 2.36 -3.45 8.79
N LYS A 306 3.07 -2.43 8.27
CA LYS A 306 4.54 -2.40 8.19
C LYS A 306 5.23 -2.47 9.55
N ASN A 307 4.64 -1.86 10.58
CA ASN A 307 5.20 -1.85 11.92
C ASN A 307 4.84 -3.08 12.76
N SER A 308 4.09 -4.03 12.19
CA SER A 308 3.73 -5.26 12.87
C SER A 308 4.97 -6.14 13.15
N LYS A 309 4.90 -6.94 14.22
CA LYS A 309 6.08 -7.60 14.81
C LYS A 309 6.51 -8.83 14.00
N MET A 310 7.24 -8.62 12.91
CA MET A 310 8.03 -9.70 12.32
C MET A 310 9.18 -10.07 13.27
N PRO A 311 9.53 -11.36 13.44
CA PRO A 311 10.57 -11.72 14.38
C PRO A 311 11.93 -11.13 13.95
N LEU A 312 12.71 -10.69 14.93
CA LEU A 312 14.04 -10.12 14.69
C LEU A 312 14.99 -11.11 14.00
N PHE A 313 14.75 -12.40 14.20
CA PHE A 313 15.46 -13.51 13.58
C PHE A 313 14.43 -14.45 12.95
N ARG A 314 14.81 -15.11 11.84
CA ARG A 314 13.89 -15.94 11.09
C ARG A 314 13.34 -17.07 11.95
N ASN A 315 12.01 -17.18 12.00
CA ASN A 315 11.30 -18.29 12.59
C ASN A 315 10.11 -18.60 11.67
N GLU A 316 10.18 -19.70 10.94
CA GLU A 316 9.24 -20.01 9.86
C GLU A 316 7.78 -20.13 10.34
N LYS A 317 7.54 -20.66 11.55
CA LYS A 317 6.18 -20.79 12.11
C LYS A 317 5.56 -19.44 12.44
N ILE A 318 6.35 -18.54 13.04
CA ILE A 318 5.91 -17.19 13.39
C ILE A 318 5.77 -16.33 12.11
N GLU A 319 6.70 -16.50 11.17
CA GLU A 319 6.72 -15.84 9.86
C GLU A 319 5.46 -16.13 9.06
N TYR A 320 5.07 -17.40 8.88
CA TYR A 320 3.86 -17.73 8.14
C TYR A 320 2.62 -17.07 8.74
N LYS A 321 2.42 -17.20 10.07
CA LYS A 321 1.29 -16.57 10.78
C LYS A 321 1.25 -15.06 10.57
N TYR A 322 2.42 -14.43 10.59
CA TYR A 322 2.58 -13.01 10.36
C TYR A 322 2.21 -12.60 8.92
N LEU A 323 2.75 -13.32 7.93
CA LEU A 323 2.49 -13.07 6.51
C LEU A 323 1.02 -13.28 6.16
N CYS A 324 0.38 -14.32 6.69
CA CYS A 324 -1.06 -14.52 6.56
C CYS A 324 -1.85 -13.34 7.12
N ASN A 325 -1.44 -12.80 8.28
CA ASN A 325 -2.11 -11.64 8.84
C ASN A 325 -1.96 -10.40 7.95
N ILE A 326 -0.78 -10.15 7.39
CA ILE A 326 -0.58 -9.06 6.41
C ILE A 326 -1.46 -9.27 5.18
N PHE A 327 -1.42 -10.46 4.58
CA PHE A 327 -2.23 -10.81 3.41
C PHE A 327 -3.71 -10.55 3.68
N ASN A 328 -4.23 -11.00 4.81
CA ASN A 328 -5.62 -10.80 5.20
C ASN A 328 -5.97 -9.32 5.36
N GLN A 329 -5.11 -8.53 5.99
CA GLN A 329 -5.35 -7.10 6.19
C GLN A 329 -5.35 -6.33 4.85
N LEU A 330 -4.42 -6.63 3.95
CA LEU A 330 -4.36 -6.02 2.61
C LEU A 330 -5.53 -6.47 1.74
N MET A 331 -5.90 -7.75 1.78
CA MET A 331 -7.05 -8.28 1.04
C MET A 331 -8.35 -7.61 1.53
N ASN A 332 -8.55 -7.48 2.84
CA ASN A 332 -9.70 -6.76 3.39
C ASN A 332 -9.73 -5.30 2.91
N LEU A 333 -8.57 -4.65 2.83
CA LEU A 333 -8.47 -3.28 2.34
C LEU A 333 -8.91 -3.16 0.88
N PHE A 334 -8.43 -4.04 -0.01
CA PHE A 334 -8.85 -4.05 -1.41
C PHE A 334 -10.33 -4.47 -1.56
N ASN A 335 -10.83 -5.31 -0.66
CA ASN A 335 -12.23 -5.73 -0.67
C ASN A 335 -13.22 -4.63 -0.29
N ILE A 336 -12.76 -3.50 0.26
CA ILE A 336 -13.62 -2.32 0.48
C ILE A 336 -14.28 -1.90 -0.83
N TYR A 337 -13.63 -2.07 -1.98
CA TYR A 337 -14.26 -1.79 -3.26
C TYR A 337 -15.52 -2.63 -3.51
N TYR A 338 -15.51 -3.94 -3.21
CA TYR A 338 -16.69 -4.81 -3.38
C TYR A 338 -17.86 -4.37 -2.50
N ILE A 339 -17.54 -3.84 -1.32
CA ILE A 339 -18.53 -3.26 -0.43
C ILE A 339 -19.13 -1.99 -1.05
N LEU A 340 -18.37 -1.28 -1.86
CA LEU A 340 -18.78 -0.02 -2.48
C LEU A 340 -19.26 -0.15 -3.92
N ASP A 341 -19.16 -1.33 -4.53
CA ASP A 341 -19.58 -1.52 -5.92
C ASP A 341 -21.08 -1.21 -6.04
N LEU A 342 -21.37 -0.10 -6.69
CA LEU A 342 -22.70 0.42 -6.97
C LEU A 342 -23.30 -0.18 -8.25
N GLY A 343 -22.64 -1.20 -8.84
CA GLY A 343 -22.90 -1.63 -10.20
C GLY A 343 -23.09 -3.11 -10.52
N ASN A 344 -22.99 -4.10 -9.61
CA ASN A 344 -23.16 -5.50 -10.03
C ASN A 344 -23.62 -6.51 -8.95
N GLU A 345 -24.39 -7.51 -9.42
CA GLU A 345 -25.05 -8.63 -8.72
C GLU A 345 -24.10 -9.69 -8.08
N LEU A 346 -22.77 -9.48 -8.08
CA LEU A 346 -21.78 -10.46 -7.61
C LEU A 346 -21.78 -10.70 -6.09
N TYR A 347 -22.62 -10.00 -5.35
CA TYR A 347 -22.63 -9.96 -3.88
C TYR A 347 -23.02 -11.29 -3.21
N THR A 348 -23.83 -12.13 -3.85
CA THR A 348 -24.30 -13.40 -3.25
C THR A 348 -23.19 -14.45 -3.08
N LYS A 349 -22.11 -14.38 -3.86
CA LYS A 349 -21.05 -15.40 -3.86
C LYS A 349 -20.00 -15.23 -2.76
N TYR A 350 -19.72 -14.00 -2.32
CA TYR A 350 -18.59 -13.70 -1.43
C TYR A 350 -18.93 -13.68 0.07
N MET A 351 -20.22 -13.59 0.43
CA MET A 351 -20.67 -13.35 1.81
C MET A 351 -21.26 -14.57 2.53
N ASN A 352 -21.65 -15.65 1.85
CA ASN A 352 -22.29 -16.82 2.48
C ASN A 352 -21.32 -17.76 3.23
N LYS A 353 -20.16 -17.28 3.70
CA LYS A 353 -19.32 -18.04 4.64
C LYS A 353 -18.92 -17.17 5.83
N PRO A 354 -19.27 -17.59 7.07
CA PRO A 354 -18.87 -16.86 8.27
C PRO A 354 -17.34 -16.72 8.29
N VAL A 355 -16.87 -15.51 8.61
CA VAL A 355 -15.46 -15.26 8.90
C VAL A 355 -15.18 -15.95 10.23
N SER A 356 -14.65 -17.17 10.20
CA SER A 356 -14.19 -17.81 11.42
C SER A 356 -12.97 -17.08 11.94
N ASN A 357 -13.00 -16.68 13.21
CA ASN A 357 -11.82 -16.26 13.97
C ASN A 357 -10.90 -17.47 14.13
N THR A 358 -10.04 -17.74 13.15
CA THR A 358 -9.16 -18.92 13.13
C THR A 358 -7.88 -18.74 13.96
N ILE A 359 -7.85 -17.79 14.91
CA ILE A 359 -6.69 -17.58 15.79
C ILE A 359 -6.76 -18.47 17.04
N ASP A 360 -7.95 -18.96 17.44
CA ASP A 360 -8.11 -19.68 18.71
C ASP A 360 -8.16 -21.22 18.58
N LYS A 361 -8.14 -21.79 17.35
CA LYS A 361 -8.31 -23.25 17.15
C LYS A 361 -7.03 -24.04 16.82
N ILE A 362 -5.87 -23.40 16.68
CA ILE A 362 -4.60 -24.12 16.40
C ILE A 362 -3.94 -24.64 17.69
N SER A 363 -4.53 -24.40 18.86
CA SER A 363 -3.95 -24.83 20.14
C SER A 363 -4.36 -26.24 20.61
N ASN A 364 -5.39 -26.87 20.08
CA ASN A 364 -5.84 -28.18 20.58
C ASN A 364 -6.44 -29.02 19.46
N ASN A 365 -5.72 -30.07 19.04
CA ASN A 365 -6.27 -31.43 18.97
C ASN A 365 -5.24 -32.40 18.36
N ASN A 366 -4.57 -33.14 19.25
CA ASN A 366 -4.12 -34.50 19.01
C ASN A 366 -5.32 -35.44 19.21
N SER A 367 -5.79 -36.15 18.17
CA SER A 367 -6.32 -37.53 18.27
C SER A 367 -6.92 -38.03 16.95
N LYS A 368 -6.28 -39.05 16.38
CA LYS A 368 -6.84 -40.31 15.82
C LYS A 368 -8.34 -40.43 15.43
N ILE A 369 -8.57 -41.01 14.23
CA ILE A 369 -9.56 -42.04 13.82
C ILE A 369 -10.60 -41.68 12.72
N ASN A 370 -10.45 -42.41 11.59
CA ASN A 370 -11.36 -43.13 10.67
C ASN A 370 -12.68 -42.57 10.08
N ASN A 371 -12.76 -42.78 8.75
CA ASN A 371 -13.84 -43.33 7.90
C ASN A 371 -15.28 -42.76 7.98
N LYS A 372 -15.73 -42.16 6.87
CA LYS A 372 -16.79 -42.70 5.97
C LYS A 372 -17.10 -41.75 4.79
N ILE A 373 -17.01 -42.29 3.58
CA ILE A 373 -17.72 -41.92 2.32
C ILE A 373 -19.11 -42.63 2.38
N PRO A 374 -20.24 -42.28 1.69
CA PRO A 374 -20.39 -41.71 0.33
C PRO A 374 -21.53 -40.70 0.04
N ALA A 375 -21.53 -40.31 -1.26
CA ALA A 375 -22.64 -39.93 -2.16
C ALA A 375 -22.71 -38.42 -2.45
N GLN A 376 -22.68 -37.91 -3.69
CA GLN A 376 -23.11 -38.47 -4.96
C GLN A 376 -22.21 -37.99 -6.11
N ALA A 377 -21.74 -38.93 -6.92
CA ALA A 377 -21.44 -38.70 -8.32
C ALA A 377 -22.75 -38.74 -9.09
N ILE A 378 -23.06 -37.68 -9.83
CA ILE A 378 -23.85 -37.58 -11.07
C ILE A 378 -23.66 -36.12 -11.51
N ILE A 379 -23.61 -35.87 -12.82
CA ILE A 379 -23.22 -34.64 -13.53
C ILE A 379 -21.70 -34.54 -13.82
N GLN A 380 -21.20 -35.52 -14.56
CA GLN A 380 -20.37 -35.22 -15.73
C GLN A 380 -21.25 -35.33 -16.99
N ASP A 381 -20.82 -34.66 -18.06
CA ASP A 381 -21.46 -34.53 -19.37
C ASP A 381 -22.56 -33.47 -19.48
N ASN A 382 -22.10 -32.21 -19.65
CA ASN A 382 -22.65 -31.17 -20.55
C ASN A 382 -22.23 -29.75 -20.14
N VAL A 383 -20.93 -29.48 -19.96
CA VAL A 383 -20.38 -28.12 -20.13
C VAL A 383 -18.95 -28.19 -20.70
N LYS A 384 -18.80 -28.79 -21.88
CA LYS A 384 -17.71 -28.45 -22.81
C LYS A 384 -18.31 -27.58 -23.91
N LYS A 385 -17.99 -26.28 -23.82
CA LYS A 385 -18.13 -25.18 -24.81
C LYS A 385 -18.81 -23.96 -24.19
N VAL A 386 -18.04 -23.19 -23.42
CA VAL A 386 -17.66 -21.78 -23.69
C VAL A 386 -16.54 -21.46 -22.69
N GLN A 387 -15.29 -21.75 -23.04
CA GLN A 387 -14.14 -21.22 -22.30
C GLN A 387 -13.86 -19.80 -22.80
N LYS A 388 -13.95 -18.80 -21.93
CA LYS A 388 -13.16 -17.57 -22.09
C LYS A 388 -11.71 -17.95 -21.82
N GLN A 389 -10.91 -18.12 -22.88
CA GLN A 389 -9.46 -18.31 -22.77
C GLN A 389 -8.82 -17.07 -22.12
N GLY A 390 -8.03 -17.27 -21.07
CA GLY A 390 -7.22 -16.23 -20.45
C GLY A 390 -6.02 -15.87 -21.32
N ILE A 391 -5.58 -14.61 -21.25
CA ILE A 391 -4.40 -14.08 -21.97
C ILE A 391 -3.14 -14.85 -21.52
N THR A 392 -2.38 -15.35 -22.48
CA THR A 392 -1.15 -16.14 -22.26
C THR A 392 0.02 -15.29 -21.77
N ASN A 393 1.07 -15.90 -21.21
CA ASN A 393 2.25 -15.16 -20.72
C ASN A 393 3.01 -14.46 -21.85
N ARG A 394 3.07 -15.07 -23.03
CA ARG A 394 3.61 -14.46 -24.23
C ARG A 394 2.78 -13.24 -24.68
N GLU A 395 1.45 -13.34 -24.68
CA GLU A 395 0.58 -12.21 -24.98
C GLU A 395 0.68 -11.09 -23.93
N LYS A 396 0.82 -11.43 -22.64
CA LYS A 396 1.08 -10.44 -21.58
C LYS A 396 2.38 -9.68 -21.82
N LEU A 397 3.45 -10.40 -22.15
CA LEU A 397 4.74 -9.79 -22.50
C LEU A 397 4.61 -8.92 -23.74
N TYR A 398 3.98 -9.42 -24.79
CA TYR A 398 3.77 -8.70 -26.04
C TYR A 398 2.96 -7.41 -25.86
N ASN A 399 1.82 -7.48 -25.17
CA ASN A 399 0.97 -6.33 -24.88
C ASN A 399 1.69 -5.28 -24.02
N SER A 400 2.71 -5.69 -23.25
CA SER A 400 3.54 -4.76 -22.49
C SER A 400 4.49 -3.95 -23.35
N MET A 401 4.85 -4.46 -24.53
CA MET A 401 5.80 -3.90 -25.48
C MET A 401 5.17 -2.95 -26.52
N GLN A 402 3.84 -2.83 -26.55
CA GLN A 402 3.16 -1.98 -27.53
C GLN A 402 3.45 -0.48 -27.27
N LEU A 403 3.91 0.20 -28.32
CA LEU A 403 4.10 1.64 -28.34
C LEU A 403 2.86 2.37 -28.88
N PRO A 404 2.66 3.66 -28.57
CA PRO A 404 1.56 4.45 -29.14
C PRO A 404 1.64 4.50 -30.67
N GLN A 405 0.49 4.42 -31.36
CA GLN A 405 0.42 4.44 -32.83
C GLN A 405 1.01 5.72 -33.45
N ASN A 406 1.00 6.84 -32.71
CA ASN A 406 1.53 8.13 -33.12
C ASN A 406 3.00 8.35 -32.74
N ILE A 407 3.73 7.33 -32.30
CA ILE A 407 5.11 7.50 -31.81
C ILE A 407 6.06 8.12 -32.84
N GLY A 408 5.86 7.84 -34.13
CA GLY A 408 6.65 8.43 -35.21
C GLY A 408 6.40 9.93 -35.45
N GLN A 409 5.40 10.52 -34.80
CA GLN A 409 5.07 11.95 -34.88
C GLN A 409 5.61 12.74 -33.68
N LEU A 410 6.22 12.07 -32.70
CA LEU A 410 6.75 12.68 -31.47
C LEU A 410 8.18 13.18 -31.67
N GLN A 411 8.61 14.11 -30.80
CA GLN A 411 10.01 14.54 -30.78
C GLN A 411 10.91 13.43 -30.21
N GLN A 412 12.20 13.41 -30.59
CA GLN A 412 13.13 12.36 -30.17
C GLN A 412 13.23 12.19 -28.65
N GLU A 413 13.16 13.28 -27.88
CA GLU A 413 13.18 13.23 -26.41
C GLU A 413 11.91 12.55 -25.85
N GLU A 414 10.74 12.83 -26.43
CA GLU A 414 9.48 12.20 -26.07
C GLU A 414 9.46 10.72 -26.44
N ILE A 415 10.00 10.36 -27.62
CA ILE A 415 10.20 8.98 -28.04
C ILE A 415 11.07 8.23 -27.03
N ASN A 416 12.21 8.81 -26.64
CA ASN A 416 13.13 8.23 -25.66
C ASN A 416 12.47 8.05 -24.28
N ASN A 417 11.63 9.00 -23.85
CA ASN A 417 10.87 8.89 -22.61
C ASN A 417 9.82 7.77 -22.67
N VAL A 418 9.07 7.68 -23.77
CA VAL A 418 8.07 6.61 -23.99
C VAL A 418 8.76 5.24 -23.98
N ILE A 419 9.88 5.09 -24.69
CA ILE A 419 10.68 3.85 -24.68
C ILE A 419 11.13 3.54 -23.26
N THR A 420 11.71 4.51 -22.53
CA THR A 420 12.18 4.33 -21.16
C THR A 420 11.09 3.82 -20.21
N GLN A 421 9.89 4.39 -20.27
CA GLN A 421 8.75 3.93 -19.45
C GLN A 421 8.29 2.54 -19.87
N THR A 422 8.31 2.25 -21.17
CA THR A 422 7.91 0.95 -21.69
C THR A 422 8.91 -0.15 -21.30
N LEU A 423 10.22 0.13 -21.30
CA LEU A 423 11.25 -0.79 -20.80
C LEU A 423 11.06 -1.13 -19.32
N LYS A 424 10.66 -0.14 -18.48
CA LYS A 424 10.32 -0.40 -17.07
C LYS A 424 9.11 -1.34 -16.95
N LYS A 425 8.07 -1.10 -17.76
CA LYS A 425 6.87 -1.95 -17.83
C LYS A 425 7.23 -3.38 -18.27
N ILE A 426 8.06 -3.54 -19.31
CA ILE A 426 8.54 -4.84 -19.78
C ILE A 426 9.31 -5.57 -18.68
N ASN A 427 10.26 -4.89 -18.00
CA ASN A 427 11.02 -5.49 -16.91
C ASN A 427 10.11 -5.97 -15.77
N MET A 428 9.07 -5.19 -15.43
CA MET A 428 8.05 -5.62 -14.46
C MET A 428 7.32 -6.88 -14.94
N VAL A 429 6.91 -6.94 -16.21
CA VAL A 429 6.21 -8.11 -16.77
C VAL A 429 7.12 -9.34 -16.82
N LEU A 430 8.38 -9.21 -17.25
CA LEU A 430 9.36 -10.31 -17.26
C LEU A 430 9.61 -10.92 -15.88
N ASN A 431 9.55 -10.11 -14.82
CA ASN A 431 9.68 -10.60 -13.44
C ASN A 431 8.41 -11.32 -12.95
N ASN A 432 7.27 -11.08 -13.60
CA ASN A 432 5.95 -11.53 -13.16
C ASN A 432 5.33 -12.64 -14.02
N ILE A 433 5.88 -12.94 -15.20
CA ILE A 433 5.44 -14.07 -16.03
C ILE A 433 6.12 -15.38 -15.60
N ASP A 434 5.35 -16.47 -15.63
CA ASP A 434 5.91 -17.81 -15.53
C ASP A 434 6.59 -18.17 -16.84
N VAL A 435 7.76 -18.78 -16.72
CA VAL A 435 8.63 -19.16 -17.84
C VAL A 435 8.81 -20.67 -17.90
N GLU A 436 8.88 -21.19 -19.12
CA GLU A 436 9.11 -22.60 -19.39
C GLU A 436 10.61 -22.92 -19.27
N GLN A 437 10.94 -23.98 -18.53
CA GLN A 437 12.32 -24.36 -18.18
C GLN A 437 12.92 -25.41 -19.15
N SER A 438 12.23 -25.73 -20.24
CA SER A 438 12.74 -26.66 -21.25
C SER A 438 13.98 -26.10 -21.97
N ASN A 439 14.84 -26.99 -22.49
CA ASN A 439 15.99 -26.65 -23.32
C ASN A 439 15.57 -26.06 -24.69
N TYR A 440 15.10 -24.81 -24.65
CA TYR A 440 14.74 -24.04 -25.84
C TYR A 440 15.99 -23.39 -26.45
N ILE A 441 16.16 -23.56 -27.75
CA ILE A 441 17.24 -22.96 -28.53
C ILE A 441 16.65 -21.79 -29.33
N LEU A 442 17.31 -20.63 -29.28
CA LEU A 442 16.88 -19.45 -30.02
C LEU A 442 16.88 -19.73 -31.52
N THR A 443 15.88 -19.21 -32.22
CA THR A 443 15.83 -19.30 -33.67
C THR A 443 16.87 -18.37 -34.32
N ARG A 444 17.33 -18.69 -35.54
CA ARG A 444 18.22 -17.80 -36.31
C ARG A 444 17.68 -16.36 -36.45
N ARG A 445 16.35 -16.20 -36.48
CA ARG A 445 15.69 -14.89 -36.53
C ARG A 445 15.81 -14.15 -35.20
N GLN A 446 15.61 -14.83 -34.08
CA GLN A 446 15.82 -14.26 -32.75
C GLN A 446 17.29 -13.83 -32.57
N GLU A 447 18.23 -14.64 -33.04
CA GLU A 447 19.64 -14.26 -33.04
C GLU A 447 19.90 -13.01 -33.90
N ARG A 448 19.35 -12.98 -35.12
CA ARG A 448 19.50 -11.83 -36.04
C ARG A 448 18.88 -10.54 -35.49
N THR A 449 17.66 -10.60 -34.96
CA THR A 449 16.97 -9.43 -34.38
C THR A 449 17.67 -8.95 -33.11
N LYS A 450 18.21 -9.85 -32.28
CA LYS A 450 19.08 -9.51 -31.16
C LYS A 450 20.34 -8.75 -31.62
N GLU A 451 21.03 -9.22 -32.65
CA GLU A 451 22.22 -8.56 -33.20
C GLU A 451 21.89 -7.19 -33.80
N ASN A 452 20.80 -7.10 -34.58
CA ASN A 452 20.30 -5.84 -35.12
C ASN A 452 19.97 -4.84 -34.01
N ALA A 453 19.31 -5.29 -32.94
CA ALA A 453 18.96 -4.45 -31.80
C ALA A 453 20.22 -3.81 -31.20
N ILE A 454 21.27 -4.61 -30.95
CA ILE A 454 22.55 -4.14 -30.38
C ILE A 454 23.27 -3.18 -31.33
N SER A 455 23.32 -3.51 -32.63
CA SER A 455 23.92 -2.65 -33.66
C SER A 455 23.25 -1.28 -33.71
N ARG A 456 21.91 -1.24 -33.71
CA ARG A 456 21.12 0.00 -33.70
C ARG A 456 21.31 0.82 -32.42
N MET A 457 21.46 0.17 -31.25
CA MET A 457 21.83 0.88 -30.01
C MET A 457 23.17 1.59 -30.14
N GLY A 458 24.13 0.97 -30.83
CA GLY A 458 25.46 1.55 -31.10
C GLY A 458 25.39 2.80 -31.97
N ASN A 459 24.43 2.86 -32.89
CA ASN A 459 24.19 3.97 -33.82
C ASN A 459 23.20 5.01 -33.28
N GLU A 460 22.84 4.94 -31.99
CA GLU A 460 21.85 5.83 -31.33
C GLU A 460 20.42 5.76 -31.93
N ASP A 461 20.13 4.73 -32.72
CA ASP A 461 18.81 4.48 -33.32
C ASP A 461 17.93 3.67 -32.34
N TYR A 462 17.52 4.33 -31.26
CA TYR A 462 16.86 3.67 -30.12
C TYR A 462 15.45 3.16 -30.42
N LEU A 463 14.70 3.86 -31.29
CA LEU A 463 13.35 3.45 -31.67
C LEU A 463 13.38 2.18 -32.52
N ASN A 464 14.22 2.12 -33.55
CA ASN A 464 14.32 0.89 -34.33
C ASN A 464 15.02 -0.22 -33.54
N SER A 465 15.98 0.11 -32.67
CA SER A 465 16.53 -0.88 -31.73
C SER A 465 15.43 -1.51 -30.87
N TYR A 466 14.51 -0.69 -30.34
CA TYR A 466 13.36 -1.20 -29.60
C TYR A 466 12.47 -2.10 -30.44
N TYR A 467 12.18 -1.74 -31.70
CA TYR A 467 11.40 -2.59 -32.60
C TYR A 467 12.10 -3.93 -32.90
N GLU A 468 13.42 -3.98 -32.96
CA GLU A 468 14.16 -5.26 -33.08
C GLU A 468 14.03 -6.10 -31.80
N ILE A 469 14.01 -5.49 -30.59
CA ILE A 469 13.71 -6.19 -29.33
C ILE A 469 12.28 -6.74 -29.33
N MET A 470 11.31 -5.96 -29.83
CA MET A 470 9.93 -6.43 -29.98
C MET A 470 9.87 -7.57 -31.00
N GLY A 471 10.62 -7.48 -32.10
CA GLY A 471 10.80 -8.52 -33.11
C GLY A 471 11.45 -9.80 -32.59
N PHE A 472 12.24 -9.73 -31.51
CA PHE A 472 12.77 -10.91 -30.81
C PHE A 472 11.66 -11.71 -30.09
N VAL A 473 10.62 -11.01 -29.62
CA VAL A 473 9.45 -11.59 -28.94
C VAL A 473 8.36 -12.01 -29.93
N GLU A 474 8.19 -11.24 -31.00
CA GLU A 474 7.28 -11.52 -32.11
C GLU A 474 7.82 -12.61 -33.03
N ASN A 475 7.30 -13.83 -32.94
CA ASN A 475 7.68 -14.91 -33.84
C ASN A 475 6.59 -15.17 -34.90
N TYR A 476 6.76 -14.55 -36.07
CA TYR A 476 5.99 -14.88 -37.28
C TYR A 476 6.33 -16.32 -37.71
N GLY A 477 5.48 -17.28 -37.36
CA GLY A 477 5.46 -18.58 -38.04
C GLY A 477 5.52 -19.85 -37.18
N ASP A 478 5.58 -19.77 -35.84
CA ASP A 478 5.31 -20.94 -35.00
C ASP A 478 4.89 -20.51 -33.58
N SER A 479 3.60 -20.66 -33.30
CA SER A 479 2.99 -20.40 -32.01
C SER A 479 3.48 -21.46 -31.01
N HIS A 480 4.64 -21.22 -30.41
CA HIS A 480 5.07 -21.91 -29.21
C HIS A 480 4.16 -21.46 -28.04
N ASN A 481 2.97 -22.05 -28.02
CA ASN A 481 1.96 -22.15 -26.96
C ASN A 481 2.04 -21.10 -25.84
N GLY A 482 1.84 -19.81 -26.12
CA GLY A 482 1.60 -18.80 -25.09
C GLY A 482 2.67 -18.66 -23.99
N LYS A 483 3.82 -19.31 -24.16
CA LYS A 483 4.88 -19.49 -23.16
C LYS A 483 6.06 -18.60 -23.51
N VAL A 484 6.79 -18.21 -22.48
CA VAL A 484 8.08 -17.51 -22.60
C VAL A 484 9.11 -18.43 -21.99
N TYR A 485 10.20 -18.72 -22.70
CA TYR A 485 11.24 -19.62 -22.20
C TYR A 485 12.24 -18.85 -21.33
N GLU A 486 12.88 -19.52 -20.37
CA GLU A 486 13.87 -18.88 -19.49
C GLU A 486 15.01 -18.21 -20.28
N VAL A 487 15.49 -18.86 -21.35
CA VAL A 487 16.52 -18.31 -22.26
C VAL A 487 16.04 -17.04 -22.95
N GLU A 488 14.78 -17.01 -23.44
CA GLU A 488 14.21 -15.80 -24.04
C GLU A 488 14.12 -14.66 -23.01
N LYS A 489 13.65 -14.96 -21.79
CA LYS A 489 13.54 -13.98 -20.70
C LYS A 489 14.89 -13.36 -20.36
N GLN A 490 15.95 -14.16 -20.29
CA GLN A 490 17.29 -13.67 -19.97
C GLN A 490 17.82 -12.73 -21.06
N GLU A 491 17.65 -13.08 -22.33
CA GLU A 491 18.08 -12.24 -23.46
C GLU A 491 17.26 -10.95 -23.57
N ILE A 492 15.93 -11.00 -23.41
CA ILE A 492 15.10 -9.80 -23.41
C ILE A 492 15.51 -8.88 -22.25
N LYS A 493 15.72 -9.45 -21.05
CA LYS A 493 16.17 -8.68 -19.87
C LYS A 493 17.51 -8.00 -20.12
N ARG A 494 18.45 -8.69 -20.78
CA ARG A 494 19.74 -8.12 -21.17
C ARG A 494 19.57 -6.96 -22.16
N LEU A 495 18.78 -7.16 -23.22
CA LEU A 495 18.55 -6.14 -24.26
C LEU A 495 17.87 -4.89 -23.71
N ILE A 496 16.85 -5.03 -22.85
CA ILE A 496 16.16 -3.87 -22.27
C ILE A 496 17.05 -3.10 -21.29
N ILE A 497 17.95 -3.77 -20.55
CA ILE A 497 18.91 -3.11 -19.66
C ILE A 497 19.91 -2.30 -20.48
N LEU A 498 20.46 -2.88 -21.55
CA LEU A 498 21.40 -2.19 -22.44
C LEU A 498 20.76 -0.96 -23.08
N LEU A 499 19.54 -1.09 -23.61
CA LEU A 499 18.82 0.04 -24.19
C LEU A 499 18.50 1.10 -23.14
N TYR A 500 18.09 0.70 -21.93
CA TYR A 500 17.82 1.62 -20.83
C TYR A 500 19.06 2.43 -20.44
N GLN A 501 20.23 1.78 -20.35
CA GLN A 501 21.50 2.44 -20.04
C GLN A 501 21.91 3.44 -21.13
N LYS A 502 21.73 3.08 -22.40
CA LYS A 502 22.01 3.97 -23.54
C LYS A 502 21.08 5.19 -23.57
N LEU A 503 19.81 5.01 -23.23
CA LEU A 503 18.84 6.10 -23.08
C LEU A 503 19.10 6.97 -21.83
N ASN A 504 19.79 6.44 -20.81
CA ASN A 504 20.00 7.11 -19.52
C ASN A 504 21.47 7.03 -19.07
N PRO A 505 22.41 7.69 -19.77
CA PRO A 505 23.85 7.54 -19.52
C PRO A 505 24.35 8.10 -18.17
N LYS A 506 23.50 8.76 -17.38
CA LYS A 506 23.88 9.42 -16.10
C LYS A 506 23.65 8.56 -14.84
N VAL A 507 23.34 7.27 -14.95
CA VAL A 507 22.89 6.42 -13.81
C VAL A 507 24.02 5.71 -13.06
N ASP A 508 25.30 5.86 -13.46
CA ASP A 508 26.44 5.20 -12.80
C ASP A 508 27.03 5.93 -11.56
N GLU A 509 26.40 7.00 -11.06
CA GLU A 509 26.83 7.60 -9.79
C GLU A 509 26.10 7.00 -8.57
N LYS A 510 26.90 6.41 -7.68
CA LYS A 510 26.54 5.97 -6.31
C LYS A 510 25.50 6.90 -5.68
N PRO A 511 24.47 6.37 -4.98
CA PRO A 511 23.40 7.20 -4.44
C PRO A 511 23.95 8.09 -3.31
N LYS A 512 24.14 9.37 -3.62
CA LYS A 512 24.16 10.43 -2.62
C LYS A 512 22.76 10.54 -2.04
N ILE A 513 22.66 10.25 -0.75
CA ILE A 513 21.47 10.47 0.07
C ILE A 513 21.24 11.98 0.10
N VAL A 514 20.21 12.43 -0.64
CA VAL A 514 19.55 13.70 -0.38
C VAL A 514 18.08 13.37 -0.13
N GLU A 515 17.69 13.54 1.12
CA GLU A 515 16.31 13.46 1.58
C GLU A 515 15.49 14.56 0.92
N ASP A 516 14.67 14.20 -0.07
CA ASP A 516 13.43 14.92 -0.31
C ASP A 516 12.38 13.95 -0.86
N LYS A 517 11.27 13.85 -0.12
CA LYS A 517 10.13 13.00 -0.44
C LYS A 517 9.43 13.57 -1.68
N LYS A 518 9.69 13.00 -2.85
CA LYS A 518 9.05 13.40 -4.10
C LYS A 518 7.54 13.14 -4.07
N GLN A 519 6.79 14.16 -4.49
CA GLN A 519 5.35 14.16 -4.73
C GLN A 519 5.10 13.67 -6.17
N VAL A 520 4.08 12.81 -6.40
CA VAL A 520 3.62 12.44 -7.76
C VAL A 520 3.33 13.74 -8.54
N SER A 521 3.86 13.86 -9.76
CA SER A 521 3.72 15.10 -10.54
C SER A 521 2.27 15.34 -10.96
N LYS A 522 1.95 16.63 -11.11
CA LYS A 522 0.65 17.17 -11.48
C LYS A 522 0.09 16.52 -12.76
N GLU A 523 0.95 16.23 -13.73
CA GLU A 523 0.55 15.67 -15.02
C GLU A 523 0.10 14.20 -14.92
N GLU A 524 0.74 13.40 -14.07
CA GLU A 524 0.46 11.96 -13.95
C GLU A 524 -0.87 11.66 -13.23
N PHE A 525 -1.26 12.56 -12.31
CA PHE A 525 -2.58 12.54 -11.67
C PHE A 525 -3.68 13.08 -12.59
N LEU A 526 -3.41 14.16 -13.34
CA LEU A 526 -4.42 14.81 -14.19
C LEU A 526 -4.71 14.05 -15.49
N GLY A 527 -3.77 13.27 -16.03
CA GLY A 527 -3.95 12.52 -17.28
C GLY A 527 -5.13 11.54 -17.27
N ASN A 528 -5.42 10.90 -16.12
CA ASN A 528 -6.60 10.05 -15.95
C ASN A 528 -7.79 10.78 -15.30
N TRP A 529 -7.57 11.92 -14.65
CA TRP A 529 -8.59 12.67 -13.90
C TRP A 529 -9.36 13.69 -14.77
N ASN A 530 -8.75 14.19 -15.85
CA ASN A 530 -9.33 15.20 -16.74
C ASN A 530 -10.05 14.66 -17.99
N ASN A 531 -9.86 13.38 -18.36
CA ASN A 531 -10.52 12.77 -19.52
C ASN A 531 -12.04 12.53 -19.34
N ASN A 532 -12.66 13.09 -18.30
CA ASN A 532 -14.10 13.02 -18.05
C ASN A 532 -14.79 14.39 -17.99
N ARG A 533 -14.15 15.44 -18.53
CA ARG A 533 -14.74 16.79 -18.68
C ARG A 533 -15.21 17.11 -20.11
N LYS A 534 -15.35 16.11 -20.97
CA LYS A 534 -16.19 16.19 -22.16
C LYS A 534 -17.35 15.21 -22.03
#